data_AF-A0AAP5ED94-F1
#
_entry.id   AF-A0AAP5ED94-F1
#
_cell.length_a   1.000
_cell.length_b   1.000
_cell.length_c   1.000
_cell.angle_alpha   90.00
_cell.angle_beta   90.00
_cell.angle_gamma   90.00
#
_symmetry.space_group_name_H-M   'P 1'
#
loop_
_entity.id
_entity.type
_entity.pdbx_description
1 polymer ?
#
loop_
_entity_poly.entity_id
_entity_poly.type
_entity_poly.pdbx_seq_one_letter_code
_entity_poly.pdbx_strand_id
1 'polypeptide(L)'
;MGVIEKTSFDDSMNNCLFYFEQAARSISGGPEHAAQQFDAFHAAAWELRQEIMVGSSLLAWDRVSEALRESIEHLVSVATDLPKEAFAGYDANELFHPAWVQVRDAATRFLAAAEAERPQVGEGSELGGGP
;
A
#
# COMPACT_ATOMS: atom_id res chain seq x y z
N MET A 1 -27.10 19.58 -0.72
CA MET A 1 -26.15 19.09 0.30
C MET A 1 -25.61 17.76 -0.25
N GLY A 2 -24.61 17.78 -1.14
CA GLY A 2 -24.24 16.56 -1.89
C GLY A 2 -22.98 16.64 -2.76
N VAL A 3 -22.52 17.83 -3.15
CA VAL A 3 -21.24 17.99 -3.86
C VAL A 3 -20.06 18.03 -2.89
N ILE A 4 -20.21 18.75 -1.77
CA ILE A 4 -19.16 18.93 -0.74
C ILE A 4 -18.81 17.60 -0.04
N GLU A 5 -19.82 16.76 0.24
CA GLU A 5 -19.61 15.45 0.88
C GLU A 5 -18.91 14.46 -0.06
N LYS A 6 -19.23 14.48 -1.36
CA LYS A 6 -18.56 13.61 -2.34
C LYS A 6 -17.10 13.99 -2.54
N THR A 7 -16.79 15.29 -2.62
CA THR A 7 -15.39 15.77 -2.69
C THR A 7 -14.61 15.37 -1.43
N SER A 8 -15.20 15.54 -0.24
CA SER A 8 -14.57 15.12 1.01
C SER A 8 -14.34 13.60 1.10
N PHE A 9 -15.23 12.80 0.53
CA PHE A 9 -15.07 11.34 0.46
C PHE A 9 -13.92 10.97 -0.50
N ASP A 10 -13.93 11.49 -1.73
CA ASP A 10 -12.87 11.21 -2.71
C ASP A 10 -11.49 11.65 -2.17
N ASP A 11 -11.39 12.79 -1.49
CA ASP A 11 -10.15 13.25 -0.85
C ASP A 11 -9.69 12.29 0.25
N SER A 12 -10.62 11.76 1.05
CA SER A 12 -10.32 10.76 2.08
C SER A 12 -9.82 9.44 1.48
N MET A 13 -10.43 9.01 0.37
CA MET A 13 -10.03 7.79 -0.34
C MET A 13 -8.68 7.94 -1.04
N ASN A 14 -8.39 9.11 -1.63
CA ASN A 14 -7.07 9.42 -2.16
C ASN A 14 -5.99 9.38 -1.07
N ASN A 15 -6.26 9.97 0.10
CA ASN A 15 -5.34 9.89 1.24
C ASN A 15 -5.16 8.44 1.71
N CYS A 16 -6.24 7.67 1.78
CA CYS A 16 -6.18 6.25 2.12
C CYS A 16 -5.28 5.48 1.13
N LEU A 17 -5.43 5.71 -0.17
CA LEU A 17 -4.59 5.09 -1.19
C LEU A 17 -3.13 5.51 -1.05
N PHE A 18 -2.87 6.80 -0.81
CA PHE A 18 -1.51 7.31 -0.60
C PHE A 18 -0.84 6.63 0.60
N TYR A 19 -1.50 6.55 1.75
CA TYR A 19 -0.92 5.90 2.94
C TYR A 19 -0.78 4.39 2.76
N PHE A 20 -1.73 3.75 2.10
CA PHE A 20 -1.63 2.33 1.76
C PHE A 20 -0.44 2.05 0.83
N GLU A 21 -0.19 2.91 -0.15
CA GLU A 21 1.02 2.84 -0.98
C GLU A 21 2.32 3.02 -0.19
N GLN A 22 2.35 3.93 0.78
CA GLN A 22 3.52 4.09 1.66
C GLN A 22 3.77 2.82 2.47
N ALA A 23 2.74 2.26 3.11
CA ALA A 23 2.85 1.01 3.86
C ALA A 23 3.34 -0.15 2.97
N ALA A 24 2.80 -0.27 1.75
CA ALA A 24 3.25 -1.26 0.78
C ALA A 24 4.73 -1.08 0.40
N ARG A 25 5.20 0.16 0.20
CA ARG A 25 6.62 0.46 -0.05
C ARG A 25 7.50 0.03 1.11
N SER A 26 7.12 0.41 2.33
CA SER A 26 7.81 0.05 3.57
C SER A 26 8.03 -1.46 3.69
N ILE A 27 6.98 -2.24 3.43
CA ILE A 27 7.03 -3.71 3.53
C ILE A 27 7.85 -4.31 2.40
N SER A 28 7.60 -3.89 1.16
CA SER A 28 8.29 -4.41 -0.03
C SER A 28 9.81 -4.20 0.02
N GLY A 29 10.27 -3.17 0.74
CA GLY A 29 11.70 -2.90 0.97
C GLY A 29 12.41 -3.89 1.88
N GLY A 30 11.68 -4.81 2.52
CA GLY A 30 12.23 -5.83 3.41
C GLY A 30 12.16 -5.44 4.90
N PRO A 31 12.42 -6.41 5.80
CA PRO A 31 12.24 -6.20 7.24
C PRO A 31 13.22 -5.17 7.82
N GLU A 32 14.45 -5.06 7.30
CA GLU A 32 15.41 -4.05 7.72
C GLU A 32 14.95 -2.63 7.35
N HIS A 33 14.39 -2.47 6.15
CA HIS A 33 13.87 -1.17 5.69
C HIS A 33 12.68 -0.74 6.54
N ALA A 34 11.72 -1.65 6.75
CA ALA A 34 10.56 -1.40 7.61
C ALA A 34 11.01 -1.07 9.05
N ALA A 35 11.95 -1.83 9.62
CA ALA A 35 12.44 -1.55 10.97
C ALA A 35 13.09 -0.16 11.08
N GLN A 36 13.80 0.31 10.05
CA GLN A 36 14.40 1.65 10.04
C GLN A 36 13.35 2.76 9.97
N GLN A 37 12.29 2.61 9.17
CA GLN A 37 11.23 3.63 9.07
C GLN A 37 10.44 3.81 10.36
N PHE A 38 10.39 2.76 11.19
CA PHE A 38 9.72 2.78 12.49
C PHE A 38 10.72 2.95 13.66
N ASP A 39 11.97 3.37 13.40
CA ASP A 39 13.00 3.57 14.44
C ASP A 39 13.19 2.37 15.39
N ALA A 40 13.08 1.14 14.85
CA ALA A 40 13.09 -0.12 15.60
C ALA A 40 12.05 -0.17 16.74
N PHE A 41 10.92 0.49 16.56
CA PHE A 41 9.81 0.47 17.51
C PHE A 41 9.25 -0.96 17.68
N HIS A 42 9.05 -1.37 18.93
CA HIS A 42 8.65 -2.74 19.29
C HIS A 42 7.30 -3.17 18.70
N ALA A 43 6.42 -2.22 18.36
CA ALA A 43 5.13 -2.52 17.74
C ALA A 43 5.10 -2.24 16.22
N ALA A 44 6.26 -2.04 15.57
CA ALA A 44 6.33 -1.72 14.14
C ALA A 44 5.59 -2.75 13.26
N ALA A 45 5.73 -4.05 13.53
CA ALA A 45 5.01 -5.09 12.79
C ALA A 45 3.49 -4.99 12.95
N TRP A 46 3.02 -4.65 14.16
CA TRP A 46 1.60 -4.44 14.43
C TRP A 46 1.07 -3.22 13.70
N GLU A 47 1.74 -2.06 13.83
CA GLU A 47 1.35 -0.80 13.18
C GLU A 47 1.25 -0.97 11.66
N LEU A 48 2.30 -1.55 11.06
CA LEU A 48 2.38 -1.76 9.62
C LEU A 48 1.27 -2.69 9.11
N ARG A 49 0.90 -3.72 9.89
CA ARG A 49 -0.26 -4.56 9.58
C ARG A 49 -1.57 -3.77 9.62
N GLN A 50 -1.75 -2.87 10.60
CA GLN A 50 -2.96 -2.03 10.65
C GLN A 50 -3.05 -1.10 9.44
N GLU A 51 -1.94 -0.47 9.06
CA GLU A 51 -1.89 0.42 7.89
C GLU A 51 -2.30 -0.30 6.60
N ILE A 52 -1.84 -1.55 6.41
CA ILE A 52 -2.31 -2.38 5.29
C ILE A 52 -3.81 -2.66 5.41
N MET A 53 -4.28 -3.10 6.58
CA MET A 53 -5.69 -3.50 6.75
C MET A 53 -6.67 -2.34 6.51
N VAL A 54 -6.28 -1.10 6.80
CA VAL A 54 -7.06 0.10 6.47
C VAL A 54 -7.36 0.19 4.96
N GLY A 55 -6.49 -0.37 4.12
CA GLY A 55 -6.67 -0.46 2.67
C GLY A 55 -7.93 -1.21 2.23
N SER A 56 -8.55 -2.02 3.10
CA SER A 56 -9.88 -2.60 2.84
C SER A 56 -10.94 -1.55 2.48
N SER A 57 -10.80 -0.33 3.00
CA SER A 57 -11.70 0.79 2.68
C SER A 57 -11.68 1.13 1.18
N LEU A 58 -10.55 0.95 0.50
CA LEU A 58 -10.39 1.21 -0.93
C LEU A 58 -11.23 0.27 -1.80
N LEU A 59 -11.59 -0.91 -1.29
CA LEU A 59 -12.40 -1.90 -2.02
C LEU A 59 -13.85 -1.43 -2.25
N ALA A 60 -14.31 -0.40 -1.53
CA ALA A 60 -15.62 0.23 -1.77
C ALA A 60 -15.53 1.43 -2.73
N TRP A 61 -14.33 1.89 -3.10
CA TRP A 61 -14.14 3.06 -3.95
C TRP A 61 -14.28 2.68 -5.42
N ASP A 62 -15.09 3.41 -6.18
CA ASP A 62 -15.37 3.15 -7.60
C ASP A 62 -14.28 3.66 -8.54
N ARG A 63 -13.29 4.40 -8.03
CA ARG A 63 -12.20 5.00 -8.82
C ARG A 63 -10.95 4.15 -8.96
N VAL A 64 -10.84 3.02 -8.25
CA VAL A 64 -9.75 2.05 -8.47
C VAL A 64 -10.17 1.05 -9.55
N SER A 65 -9.25 0.72 -10.47
CA SER A 65 -9.55 -0.28 -11.50
C SER A 65 -9.71 -1.67 -10.87
N GLU A 66 -10.25 -2.61 -11.64
CA GLU A 66 -10.39 -4.00 -11.23
C GLU A 66 -9.03 -4.62 -10.87
N ALA A 67 -7.98 -4.39 -11.66
CA ALA A 67 -6.65 -4.96 -11.42
C ALA A 67 -6.01 -4.43 -10.12
N LEU A 68 -6.15 -3.13 -9.85
CA LEU A 68 -5.67 -2.54 -8.59
C LEU A 68 -6.51 -3.03 -7.41
N ARG A 69 -7.84 -3.16 -7.58
CA ARG A 69 -8.74 -3.69 -6.56
C ARG A 69 -8.36 -5.12 -6.16
N GLU A 70 -8.14 -6.00 -7.13
CA GLU A 70 -7.67 -7.37 -6.88
C GLU A 70 -6.34 -7.39 -6.12
N SER A 71 -5.42 -6.50 -6.47
CA SER A 71 -4.12 -6.39 -5.79
C SER A 71 -4.24 -5.85 -4.36
N ILE A 72 -5.13 -4.87 -4.12
CA ILE A 72 -5.46 -4.36 -2.78
C ILE A 72 -6.08 -5.49 -1.94
N GLU A 73 -7.07 -6.19 -2.49
CA GLU A 73 -7.77 -7.29 -1.81
C GLU A 73 -6.79 -8.39 -1.41
N HIS A 74 -5.91 -8.79 -2.33
CA HIS A 74 -4.90 -9.80 -2.06
C HIS A 74 -3.94 -9.37 -0.94
N LEU A 75 -3.42 -8.15 -0.99
CA LEU A 75 -2.50 -7.61 0.03
C LEU A 75 -3.16 -7.53 1.41
N VAL A 76 -4.40 -7.04 1.47
CA VAL A 76 -5.19 -6.98 2.71
C VAL A 76 -5.46 -8.39 3.26
N SER A 77 -5.79 -9.35 2.40
CA SER A 77 -6.05 -10.74 2.80
C SER A 77 -4.81 -11.37 3.44
N VAL A 78 -3.65 -11.32 2.78
CA VAL A 78 -2.43 -11.95 3.32
C VAL A 78 -1.94 -11.27 4.61
N ALA A 79 -2.16 -9.97 4.76
CA ALA A 79 -1.88 -9.26 6.01
C ALA A 79 -2.85 -9.65 7.13
N THR A 80 -4.11 -9.88 6.79
CA THR A 80 -5.15 -10.33 7.73
C THR A 80 -4.79 -11.71 8.29
N ASP A 81 -4.32 -12.61 7.43
CA ASP A 81 -4.00 -14.02 7.72
C ASP A 81 -2.63 -14.24 8.38
N LEU A 82 -1.88 -13.17 8.68
CA LEU A 82 -0.63 -13.31 9.43
C LEU A 82 -0.87 -14.07 10.76
N PRO A 83 0.07 -14.93 11.17
CA PRO A 83 0.03 -15.54 12.50
C PRO A 83 0.35 -14.47 13.56
N LYS A 84 -0.27 -14.58 14.74
CA LYS A 84 -0.18 -13.56 15.80
C LYS A 84 1.27 -13.27 16.19
N GLU A 85 2.14 -14.27 16.17
CA GLU A 85 3.56 -14.19 16.50
C GLU A 85 4.34 -13.26 15.56
N ALA A 86 3.82 -12.95 14.38
CA ALA A 86 4.43 -12.06 13.41
C ALA A 86 4.08 -10.58 13.62
N PHE A 87 3.16 -10.25 14.54
CA PHE A 87 2.68 -8.87 14.76
C PHE A 87 2.10 -8.65 16.17
N ALA A 88 2.54 -9.41 17.17
CA ALA A 88 1.97 -9.34 18.52
C ALA A 88 2.21 -7.97 19.19
N GLY A 89 3.19 -7.20 18.71
CA GLY A 89 3.53 -5.86 19.17
C GLY A 89 4.46 -5.86 20.38
N TYR A 90 5.24 -6.93 20.56
CA TYR A 90 6.14 -7.10 21.70
C TYR A 90 7.62 -6.93 21.33
N ASP A 91 7.98 -7.17 20.08
CA ASP A 91 9.36 -7.10 19.60
C ASP A 91 9.45 -6.56 18.15
N ALA A 92 10.43 -5.70 17.87
CA ALA A 92 10.71 -5.24 16.52
C ALA A 92 11.15 -6.40 15.58
N ASN A 93 11.67 -7.49 16.15
CA ASN A 93 12.04 -8.69 15.39
C ASN A 93 10.84 -9.40 14.74
N GLU A 94 9.61 -9.07 15.13
CA GLU A 94 8.39 -9.62 14.53
C GLU A 94 8.32 -9.36 13.00
N LEU A 95 8.91 -8.27 12.52
CA LEU A 95 9.03 -7.96 11.08
C LEU A 95 9.84 -9.02 10.31
N PHE A 96 10.75 -9.72 10.97
CA PHE A 96 11.59 -10.76 10.38
C PHE A 96 10.91 -12.12 10.33
N HIS A 97 9.68 -12.24 10.88
CA HIS A 97 8.95 -13.49 10.85
C HIS A 97 8.70 -13.94 9.40
N PRO A 98 8.94 -15.22 9.04
CA PRO A 98 8.84 -15.69 7.65
C PRO A 98 7.46 -15.48 7.00
N ALA A 99 6.39 -15.42 7.79
CA ALA A 99 5.04 -15.15 7.28
C ALA A 99 4.91 -13.81 6.54
N TRP A 100 5.77 -12.82 6.83
CA TRP A 100 5.81 -11.55 6.10
C TRP A 100 6.25 -11.68 4.64
N VAL A 101 6.86 -12.81 4.21
CA VAL A 101 7.25 -13.02 2.80
C VAL A 101 6.06 -12.86 1.87
N GLN A 102 4.92 -13.47 2.20
CA GLN A 102 3.72 -13.40 1.35
C GLN A 102 3.16 -11.98 1.28
N VAL A 103 3.22 -11.23 2.40
CA VAL A 103 2.80 -9.83 2.45
C VAL A 103 3.72 -8.96 1.61
N ARG A 104 5.04 -9.21 1.62
CA ARG A 104 6.02 -8.53 0.76
C ARG A 104 5.74 -8.79 -0.72
N ASP A 105 5.54 -10.04 -1.10
CA ASP A 105 5.24 -10.40 -2.49
C ASP A 105 3.94 -9.73 -2.98
N ALA A 106 2.90 -9.72 -2.15
CA ALA A 106 1.64 -9.04 -2.45
C ALA A 106 1.82 -7.51 -2.54
N ALA A 107 2.63 -6.92 -1.66
CA ALA A 107 2.94 -5.49 -1.71
C ALA A 107 3.66 -5.10 -2.99
N THR A 108 4.65 -5.89 -3.43
CA THR A 108 5.34 -5.68 -4.70
C THR A 108 4.39 -5.74 -5.90
N ARG A 109 3.44 -6.69 -5.91
CA ARG A 109 2.41 -6.79 -6.96
C ARG A 109 1.49 -5.58 -6.98
N PHE A 110 1.01 -5.17 -5.81
CA PHE A 110 0.19 -3.97 -5.66
C PHE A 110 0.91 -2.73 -6.18
N LEU A 111 2.17 -2.52 -5.82
CA LEU A 111 2.95 -1.37 -6.29
C LEU A 111 3.14 -1.37 -7.82
N ALA A 112 3.32 -2.55 -8.42
CA ALA A 112 3.39 -2.67 -9.88
C ALA A 112 2.05 -2.34 -10.55
N ALA A 113 0.93 -2.78 -9.97
CA ALA A 113 -0.41 -2.43 -10.45
C ALA A 113 -0.69 -0.92 -10.32
N ALA A 114 -0.36 -0.33 -9.18
CA ALA A 114 -0.53 1.10 -8.92
C ALA A 114 0.30 1.96 -9.90
N GLU A 115 1.54 1.56 -10.20
CA GLU A 115 2.37 2.27 -11.17
C GLU A 115 1.80 2.18 -12.60
N ALA A 116 1.22 1.03 -12.97
CA ALA A 116 0.60 0.86 -14.29
C ALA A 116 -0.65 1.74 -14.50
N GLU A 117 -1.31 2.16 -13.42
CA GLU A 117 -2.45 3.08 -13.48
C GLU A 117 -2.05 4.56 -13.56
N ARG A 118 -0.80 4.89 -13.21
CA ARG A 118 -0.35 6.28 -13.27
C ARG A 118 -0.27 6.73 -14.73
N PRO A 119 -0.80 7.91 -15.07
CA PRO A 119 -0.62 8.47 -16.39
C PRO A 119 0.88 8.53 -16.70
N GLN A 120 1.31 7.83 -17.75
CA GLN A 120 2.64 8.01 -18.32
C GLN A 120 2.71 9.47 -18.74
N VAL A 121 3.38 10.31 -17.97
CA VAL A 121 3.69 11.68 -18.39
C VAL A 121 4.58 11.51 -19.60
N GLY A 122 3.99 11.62 -20.79
CA GLY A 122 4.68 11.43 -22.05
C GLY A 122 5.91 12.31 -22.09
N GLU A 123 7.05 11.69 -22.39
CA GLU A 123 8.20 12.39 -22.94
C GLU A 123 7.68 13.32 -24.04
N GLY A 124 7.89 14.62 -23.84
CA GLY A 124 7.44 15.65 -24.75
C GLY A 124 7.94 15.34 -26.16
N SER A 125 6.98 15.11 -27.05
CA SER A 125 7.16 15.07 -28.49
C SER A 125 7.77 16.40 -28.97
N GLU A 126 9.10 16.49 -29.03
CA GLU A 126 9.79 17.50 -29.85
C GLU A 126 9.70 17.09 -31.32
N LEU A 127 8.48 17.18 -31.87
CA LEU A 127 8.25 17.29 -33.31
C LEU A 127 7.95 18.75 -33.59
N GLY A 128 8.92 19.48 -34.16
CA GLY A 128 8.64 20.81 -34.69
C GLY A 128 9.88 21.61 -35.04
N GLY A 129 10.42 21.42 -36.24
CA GLY A 129 11.31 22.42 -36.82
C GLY A 129 12.17 21.96 -37.99
N GLY A 130 11.57 21.36 -39.02
CA GLY A 130 12.08 21.55 -40.40
C GLY A 130 11.27 22.69 -41.05
N PRO A 131 11.74 23.35 -42.12
CA PRO A 131 12.81 22.92 -43.04
C PRO A 131 14.16 23.63 -42.88
#